data_AF-A0A9D6HE12-F1
#
_entry.id   AF-A0A9D6HE12-F1
#
_cell.length_a   1.000
_cell.length_b   1.000
_cell.length_c   1.000
_cell.angle_alpha   90.00
_cell.angle_beta   90.00
_cell.angle_gamma   90.00
#
_symmetry.space_group_name_H-M   'P 1'
#
loop_
_entity.id
_entity.type
_entity.pdbx_description
1 polymer ?
#
loop_
_entity_poly.entity_id
_entity_poly.type
_entity_poly.pdbx_seq_one_letter_code
_entity_poly.pdbx_strand_id
1 'polypeptide(L)'
;MTWPLNLEGTSALVAALALGIAFGFILERGGLGDPKKLTGLFYLQDFTMLKVMFSAIAVTALGIGGLAAVDVVDLSALAVQPTYLWPQLVGGLLLGAGFAVGGY
;
A
#
# COMPACT_ATOMS: atom_id res chain seq x y z
N MET A 1 -10.83 -20.96 7.86
CA MET A 1 -11.73 -19.88 8.37
C MET A 1 -12.07 -19.00 7.19
N THR A 2 -13.29 -19.13 6.70
CA THR A 2 -13.76 -18.57 5.42
C THR A 2 -14.10 -17.10 5.59
N TRP A 3 -13.50 -16.25 4.75
CA TRP A 3 -13.93 -14.87 4.53
C TRP A 3 -15.46 -14.82 4.35
N PRO A 4 -16.18 -13.77 4.80
CA PRO A 4 -17.65 -13.72 4.80
C PRO A 4 -18.31 -13.89 3.41
N LEU A 5 -17.53 -13.77 2.33
CA LEU A 5 -17.98 -13.98 0.94
C LEU A 5 -17.73 -15.40 0.38
N ASN A 6 -17.13 -16.31 1.15
CA ASN A 6 -16.85 -17.72 0.78
C ASN A 6 -16.42 -17.91 -0.69
N LEU A 7 -15.40 -17.15 -1.12
CA LEU A 7 -14.86 -17.20 -2.48
C LEU A 7 -13.84 -18.34 -2.57
N GLU A 8 -14.20 -19.42 -3.27
CA GLU A 8 -13.31 -20.57 -3.49
C GLU A 8 -12.81 -20.63 -4.94
N GLY A 9 -11.57 -21.13 -5.11
CA GLY A 9 -10.96 -21.43 -6.40
C GLY A 9 -10.89 -20.24 -7.37
N THR A 10 -11.44 -20.41 -8.56
CA THR A 10 -11.40 -19.42 -9.66
C THR A 10 -12.07 -18.10 -9.31
N SER A 11 -13.12 -18.11 -8.48
CA SER A 11 -13.85 -16.89 -8.11
C SER A 11 -12.99 -15.93 -7.27
N ALA A 12 -12.16 -16.46 -6.37
CA ALA A 12 -11.21 -15.69 -5.60
C ALA A 12 -10.10 -15.09 -6.48
N LEU A 13 -9.64 -15.84 -7.50
CA LEU A 13 -8.64 -15.35 -8.46
C LEU A 13 -9.18 -14.20 -9.32
N VAL A 14 -10.44 -14.29 -9.77
CA VAL A 14 -11.09 -13.21 -10.51
C VAL A 14 -11.27 -11.98 -9.63
N ALA A 15 -11.69 -12.15 -8.37
CA ALA A 15 -11.81 -11.05 -7.42
C ALA A 15 -10.45 -10.39 -7.13
N ALA A 16 -9.39 -11.18 -6.96
CA ALA A 16 -8.03 -10.68 -6.77
C ALA A 16 -7.53 -9.92 -7.99
N LEU A 17 -7.81 -10.41 -9.21
CA LEU A 17 -7.47 -9.71 -10.45
C LEU A 17 -8.23 -8.38 -10.56
N ALA A 18 -9.53 -8.37 -10.29
CA ALA A 18 -10.34 -7.16 -10.32
C ALA A 18 -9.87 -6.12 -9.29
N LEU A 19 -9.55 -6.54 -8.07
CA LEU A 19 -8.96 -5.67 -7.04
C LEU A 19 -7.59 -5.15 -7.46
N GLY A 20 -6.74 -5.98 -8.07
CA GLY A 20 -5.44 -5.57 -8.59
C GLY A 20 -5.55 -4.51 -9.69
N ILE A 21 -6.49 -4.69 -10.63
CA ILE A 21 -6.76 -3.70 -11.68
C ILE A 21 -7.30 -2.39 -11.08
N ALA A 22 -8.27 -2.48 -10.16
CA ALA A 22 -8.82 -1.31 -9.48
C ALA A 22 -7.74 -0.55 -8.70
N PHE A 23 -6.87 -1.27 -7.99
CA PHE A 23 -5.73 -0.69 -7.29
C PHE A 23 -4.76 0.01 -8.25
N GLY A 24 -4.37 -0.64 -9.35
CA GLY A 24 -3.51 -0.05 -10.38
C GLY A 24 -4.10 1.22 -10.98
N PHE A 25 -5.40 1.21 -11.31
CA PHE A 25 -6.09 2.38 -11.84
C PHE A 25 -6.10 3.56 -10.84
N ILE A 26 -6.28 3.30 -9.55
CA ILE A 26 -6.22 4.33 -8.51
C ILE A 26 -4.79 4.91 -8.40
N LEU A 27 -3.76 4.08 -8.48
CA LEU A 27 -2.36 4.55 -8.44
C LEU A 27 -2.00 5.42 -9.65
N GLU A 28 -2.48 5.04 -10.83
CA GLU A 28 -2.28 5.82 -12.06
C GLU A 28 -2.95 7.20 -11.94
N ARG A 29 -4.18 7.24 -11.41
CA ARG A 29 -4.89 8.50 -11.13
C ARG A 29 -4.24 9.32 -10.02
N GLY A 30 -3.58 8.67 -9.06
CA GLY A 30 -2.76 9.29 -8.03
C GLY A 30 -1.47 9.92 -8.55
N GLY A 31 -1.14 9.76 -9.83
CA GLY A 31 0.05 10.34 -10.45
C GLY A 31 1.35 9.60 -10.12
N LEU A 32 1.26 8.40 -9.51
CA LEU A 32 2.41 7.55 -9.22
C LEU A 32 2.92 6.78 -10.46
N GLY A 33 2.18 6.86 -11.58
CA GLY A 33 2.63 6.36 -12.88
C GLY A 33 3.62 7.27 -13.61
N ASP A 34 3.85 8.50 -13.12
CA ASP A 34 4.82 9.43 -13.72
C ASP A 34 6.16 9.37 -12.96
N PRO A 35 7.24 8.86 -13.57
CA PRO A 35 8.55 8.75 -12.93
C PRO A 35 9.14 10.12 -12.55
N LYS A 36 8.71 11.22 -13.18
CA LYS A 36 9.16 12.57 -12.80
C LYS A 36 8.63 12.98 -11.43
N LYS A 37 7.44 12.51 -11.06
CA LYS A 37 6.84 12.79 -9.74
C LYS A 37 7.45 11.92 -8.65
N LEU A 38 7.95 10.73 -8.99
CA LEU A 38 8.65 9.84 -8.08
C LEU A 38 10.06 10.36 -7.77
N THR A 39 10.83 10.69 -8.82
CA THR A 39 12.16 11.31 -8.67
C THR A 39 12.10 12.71 -8.06
N GLY A 40 11.03 13.48 -8.34
CA GLY A 40 10.81 14.82 -7.79
C GLY A 40 10.82 14.90 -6.25
N LEU A 41 10.56 13.79 -5.56
CA LEU A 41 10.69 13.69 -4.10
C LEU A 41 12.15 13.79 -3.65
N PHE A 42 13.09 13.13 -4.35
CA PHE A 42 14.52 13.17 -4.04
C PHE A 42 15.13 14.53 -4.33
N TYR A 43 14.62 15.22 -5.35
CA TYR A 43 14.99 16.59 -5.68
C TYR A 43 14.24 17.65 -4.84
N LEU A 44 13.39 17.24 -3.89
CA LEU A 44 12.57 18.11 -3.03
C LEU A 44 11.68 19.08 -3.81
N GLN A 45 11.36 18.78 -5.07
CA GLN A 45 10.52 19.61 -5.93
C GLN A 45 9.05 19.19 -5.89
N ASP A 46 8.76 17.89 -5.72
CA ASP A 46 7.41 17.36 -5.72
C ASP A 46 7.19 16.35 -4.59
N PHE A 47 6.27 16.68 -3.67
CA PHE A 47 5.88 15.84 -2.54
C PHE A 47 4.58 15.06 -2.81
N THR A 48 4.13 14.99 -4.06
CA THR A 48 2.87 14.31 -4.42
C THR A 48 2.85 12.85 -3.97
N MET A 49 3.95 12.11 -4.18
CA MET A 49 4.06 10.71 -3.72
C MET A 49 3.87 10.59 -2.21
N LEU A 50 4.56 11.44 -1.44
CA LEU A 50 4.49 11.44 0.02
C LEU A 50 3.06 11.71 0.51
N LYS A 51 2.38 12.68 -0.09
CA LYS A 51 1.00 13.04 0.24
C LYS A 51 0.01 11.91 -0.06
N VAL A 52 0.17 11.23 -1.20
CA VAL A 52 -0.71 10.11 -1.61
C VAL A 52 -0.51 8.90 -0.69
N MET A 53 0.73 8.57 -0.33
CA MET A 53 1.02 7.45 0.57
C MET A 53 0.54 7.70 1.99
N PHE A 54 0.80 8.87 2.57
CA PHE A 54 0.31 9.19 3.91
C PHE A 54 -1.21 9.27 3.99
N SER A 55 -1.87 9.85 2.98
CA SER A 55 -3.34 9.91 2.96
C SER A 55 -3.94 8.51 2.82
N ALA A 56 -3.37 7.65 1.98
CA ALA A 56 -3.79 6.26 1.86
C ALA A 56 -3.66 5.51 3.20
N ILE A 57 -2.50 5.61 3.87
CA ILE A 57 -2.29 4.98 5.19
C ILE A 57 -3.28 5.51 6.22
N ALA A 58 -3.49 6.83 6.29
CA ALA A 58 -4.43 7.44 7.23
C ALA A 58 -5.88 6.99 6.97
N VAL A 59 -6.32 6.98 5.71
CA VAL A 59 -7.66 6.54 5.32
C VAL A 59 -7.84 5.05 5.61
N THR A 60 -6.85 4.20 5.34
CA THR A 60 -6.92 2.77 5.63
C THR A 60 -6.95 2.51 7.14
N ALA A 61 -6.13 3.21 7.93
CA ALA A 61 -6.11 3.06 9.38
C ALA A 61 -7.47 3.44 10.01
N LEU A 62 -8.04 4.58 9.57
CA LEU A 62 -9.37 5.01 10.01
C LEU A 62 -10.47 4.08 9.50
N GLY A 63 -10.37 3.60 8.26
CA GLY A 63 -11.34 2.70 7.65
C GLY A 63 -11.40 1.35 8.34
N ILE A 64 -10.25 0.72 8.57
CA ILE A 64 -10.16 -0.55 9.30
C ILE A 64 -10.61 -0.37 10.74
N GLY A 65 -10.20 0.71 11.42
CA GLY A 65 -10.65 1.01 12.78
C GLY A 65 -12.17 1.21 12.87
N GLY A 66 -12.77 1.87 11.90
CA GLY A 66 -14.22 2.03 11.79
C GLY A 66 -14.96 0.71 11.52
N LEU A 67 -14.43 -0.13 10.63
CA LEU A 67 -15.01 -1.46 10.35
C LEU A 67 -14.87 -2.42 11.54
N ALA A 68 -13.78 -2.33 12.30
CA ALA A 68 -13.61 -3.07 13.53
C ALA A 68 -14.62 -2.65 14.62
N ALA A 69 -14.99 -1.37 14.68
CA ALA A 69 -16.01 -0.88 15.61
C ALA A 69 -17.43 -1.42 15.32
N VAL A 70 -17.70 -1.84 14.08
CA VAL A 70 -18.97 -2.43 13.64
C VAL A 70 -18.91 -3.97 13.60
N ASP A 71 -17.84 -4.57 14.15
CA ASP A 71 -17.61 -6.02 14.21
C ASP A 71 -17.55 -6.70 12.83
N VAL A 72 -17.30 -5.92 11.76
CA VAL A 72 -17.19 -6.41 10.38
C VAL A 72 -15.79 -6.99 10.12
N VAL A 73 -14.78 -6.47 10.83
CA VAL A 73 -13.37 -6.87 10.68
C VAL A 73 -12.81 -7.31 12.03
N ASP A 74 -12.39 -8.56 12.09
CA ASP A 74 -11.66 -9.09 13.23
C ASP A 74 -10.19 -8.68 13.16
N LEU A 75 -9.79 -7.78 14.07
CA LEU A 75 -8.41 -7.30 14.17
C LEU A 75 -7.42 -8.41 14.57
N SER A 76 -7.89 -9.49 15.20
CA SER A 76 -7.03 -10.63 15.56
C SER A 76 -6.63 -11.48 14.34
N ALA A 77 -7.38 -11.37 13.24
CA ALA A 77 -7.07 -12.01 11.97
C ALA A 77 -6.10 -11.19 11.10
N LEU A 78 -5.75 -9.95 11.49
CA LEU A 78 -4.74 -9.16 10.80
C LEU A 78 -3.35 -9.71 11.10
N ALA A 79 -2.67 -10.17 10.05
CA ALA A 79 -1.28 -10.59 10.13
C ALA A 79 -0.36 -9.37 10.33
N VAL A 80 -0.08 -9.03 11.59
CA VAL A 80 0.90 -8.00 11.93
C VAL A 80 2.30 -8.62 11.91
N GLN A 81 3.13 -8.18 10.97
CA GLN A 81 4.51 -8.66 10.88
C GLN A 81 5.35 -8.09 12.04
N PRO A 82 6.16 -8.92 12.73
CA PRO A 82 7.07 -8.44 13.77
C PRO A 82 8.01 -7.34 13.25
N THR A 83 8.13 -6.27 14.03
CA THR A 83 8.96 -5.10 13.72
C THR A 83 10.42 -5.38 14.07
N TYR A 84 11.24 -5.65 13.06
CA TYR A 84 12.69 -5.73 13.21
C TYR A 84 13.34 -4.42 12.78
N LEU A 85 13.70 -3.58 13.75
CA LEU A 85 14.23 -2.23 13.52
C LEU A 85 15.48 -2.22 12.63
N TRP A 86 16.44 -3.12 12.90
CA TRP A 86 17.71 -3.15 12.14
C TRP A 86 17.53 -3.55 10.67
N PRO A 87 16.89 -4.68 10.34
CA PRO A 87 16.59 -5.05 8.95
C PRO A 87 15.74 -4.02 8.21
N GLN A 88 14.73 -3.43 8.88
CA GLN A 88 13.86 -2.43 8.24
C GLN A 88 14.61 -1.15 7.91
N LEU A 89 15.48 -0.69 8.81
CA LEU A 89 16.26 0.53 8.59
C LEU A 89 17.32 0.34 7.50
N VAL A 90 18.05 -0.78 7.53
CA VAL A 90 19.05 -1.12 6.51
C VAL A 90 18.38 -1.38 5.15
N GLY A 91 17.28 -2.14 5.12
CA GLY A 91 16.53 -2.43 3.90
C GLY A 91 15.91 -1.17 3.28
N GLY A 92 15.34 -0.28 4.10
CA GLY A 92 14.79 1.00 3.65
C GLY A 92 15.87 1.92 3.08
N LEU A 93 17.04 2.00 3.73
CA LEU A 93 18.19 2.76 3.21
C LEU A 93 18.70 2.22 1.89
N LEU A 94 18.84 0.89 1.75
CA LEU A 94 19.30 0.28 0.51
C LEU A 94 18.32 0.49 -0.64
N LEU A 95 17.01 0.34 -0.39
CA LEU A 95 15.97 0.60 -1.37
C LEU A 95 16.02 2.07 -1.81
N GLY A 96 16.04 3.01 -0.87
CA GLY A 96 16.11 4.44 -1.16
C GLY A 96 17.36 4.84 -1.94
N ALA A 97 18.52 4.29 -1.57
CA ALA A 97 19.76 4.50 -2.30
C ALA A 97 19.71 3.92 -3.73
N GLY A 98 19.15 2.71 -3.89
CA GLY A 98 18.95 2.10 -5.19
C GLY A 98 18.01 2.91 -6.10
N PHE A 99 16.96 3.48 -5.53
CA PHE A 99 16.01 4.34 -6.24
C PHE A 99 16.67 5.66 -6.69
N ALA A 100 17.43 6.30 -5.79
CA ALA A 100 18.18 7.52 -6.10
C ALA A 100 19.23 7.33 -7.21
N VAL A 101 19.92 6.18 -7.22
CA VAL A 101 20.92 5.85 -8.25
C VAL A 101 20.26 5.38 -9.56
N GLY A 102 19.13 4.68 -9.48
CA GLY A 102 18.40 4.14 -10.62
C GLY A 102 17.75 5.18 -11.53
N GLY A 103 17.52 6.41 -11.03
CA GLY A 103 16.97 7.50 -11.84
C GLY A 103 15.49 7.36 -12.20
N TYR A 104 14.75 6.55 -11.44
CA TYR A 104 13.29 6.41 -11.45
C TYR A 104 12.73 6.76 -10.09
#